data_AF-A0A2M7GD89-F1
#
_entry.id   AF-A0A2M7GD89-F1
#
_cell.length_a   1.000
_cell.length_b   1.000
_cell.length_c   1.000
_cell.angle_alpha   90.00
_cell.angle_beta   90.00
_cell.angle_gamma   90.00
#
_symmetry.space_group_name_H-M   'P 1'
#
loop_
_entity.id
_entity.type
_entity.pdbx_description
1 polymer ?
#
loop_
_entity_poly.entity_id
_entity_poly.type
_entity_poly.pdbx_seq_one_letter_code
_entity_poly.pdbx_strand_id
1 'polypeptide(L)'
;MKHKNLWRIASFALIASMLLASCGGGKPAQPSLLRVWIQWGDNPQQLQELFDKYTAETGIQVEVTAPLEPDKILPALTGSEPPDVLVLSGGDLVTITPGEFILRLRYLLAEWTLSEGGKE
;
A
#
# COMPACT_ATOMS: atom_id res chain seq x y z
N MET A 1 29.50 -9.10 55.43
CA MET A 1 29.53 -9.72 54.09
C MET A 1 28.20 -9.51 53.35
N LYS A 2 27.93 -8.30 52.81
CA LYS A 2 26.63 -8.00 52.14
C LYS A 2 26.74 -7.11 50.87
N HIS A 3 27.94 -6.87 50.34
CA HIS A 3 28.11 -6.01 49.15
C HIS A 3 28.35 -6.74 47.83
N LYS A 4 28.72 -8.03 47.87
CA LYS A 4 29.13 -8.80 46.67
C LYS A 4 27.95 -9.25 45.80
N ASN A 5 26.76 -9.37 46.38
CA ASN A 5 25.54 -9.79 45.66
C ASN A 5 24.79 -8.60 45.05
N LEU A 6 24.96 -7.39 45.58
CA LEU A 6 24.31 -6.19 45.07
C LEU A 6 24.95 -5.70 43.76
N TRP A 7 26.26 -5.87 43.63
CA TRP A 7 27.00 -5.49 42.41
C TRP A 7 26.63 -6.36 41.19
N ARG A 8 26.29 -7.65 41.41
CA ARG A 8 25.89 -8.55 40.31
C ARG A 8 24.51 -8.21 39.74
N ILE A 9 23.62 -7.63 40.54
CA ILE A 9 22.26 -7.24 40.12
C ILE A 9 22.31 -5.95 39.29
N ALA A 10 23.17 -4.99 39.69
CA ALA A 10 23.34 -3.74 38.96
C ALA A 10 23.85 -3.93 37.52
N SER A 11 24.74 -4.91 37.29
CA SER A 11 25.26 -5.20 35.95
C SER A 11 24.24 -5.84 35.02
N PHE A 12 23.29 -6.63 35.54
CA PHE A 12 22.22 -7.23 34.74
C PHE A 12 21.15 -6.21 34.34
N ALA A 13 20.86 -5.23 35.21
CA ALA A 13 19.89 -4.17 34.91
C ALA A 13 20.36 -3.26 33.75
N LEU A 14 21.66 -3.01 33.63
CA LEU A 14 22.22 -2.15 32.57
C LEU A 14 22.17 -2.78 31.17
N ILE A 15 22.34 -4.10 31.07
CA ILE A 15 22.24 -4.83 29.79
C ILE A 15 20.77 -4.98 29.38
N ALA A 16 19.85 -5.18 30.34
CA ALA A 16 18.42 -5.20 30.06
C ALA A 16 17.92 -3.85 29.50
N SER A 17 18.42 -2.72 30.00
CA SER A 17 18.05 -1.40 29.47
C SER A 17 18.50 -1.16 28.02
N MET A 18 19.58 -1.79 27.56
CA MET A 18 19.99 -1.70 26.14
C MET A 18 19.12 -2.56 25.21
N LEU A 19 18.52 -3.65 25.71
CA LEU A 19 17.60 -4.48 24.93
C LEU A 19 16.21 -3.83 24.76
N LEU A 20 15.75 -3.02 25.74
CA LEU A 20 14.46 -2.32 25.63
C LEU A 20 14.49 -1.09 24.70
N ALA A 21 15.66 -0.54 24.38
CA ALA A 21 15.77 0.56 23.42
C ALA A 21 15.72 0.10 21.95
N SER A 22 15.74 -1.21 21.68
CA SER A 22 15.66 -1.76 20.31
C SER A 22 14.22 -2.09 19.85
N CYS A 23 13.21 -1.87 20.70
CA CYS A 23 11.80 -1.97 20.35
C CYS A 23 11.08 -0.64 20.69
N GLY A 24 11.60 0.47 20.18
CA GLY A 24 11.01 1.78 20.40
C GLY A 24 11.17 2.66 19.18
N GLY A 25 10.39 2.39 18.12
CA GLY A 25 10.41 3.24 16.93
C GLY A 25 10.13 2.54 15.60
N GLY A 26 9.72 1.27 15.60
CA GLY A 26 8.93 0.76 14.48
C GLY A 26 7.63 1.54 14.48
N LYS A 27 7.54 2.63 13.70
CA LYS A 27 6.26 3.14 13.21
C LYS A 27 5.50 1.86 12.83
N PRO A 28 4.37 1.49 13.48
CA PRO A 28 3.55 0.44 12.91
C PRO A 28 3.37 0.90 11.48
N ALA A 29 3.81 0.08 10.52
CA ALA A 29 3.57 0.36 9.11
C ALA A 29 2.07 0.62 9.05
N GLN A 30 1.69 1.90 8.96
CA GLN A 30 0.32 2.26 8.73
C GLN A 30 -0.05 1.42 7.53
N PRO A 31 -1.15 0.64 7.57
CA PRO A 31 -1.59 -0.06 6.38
C PRO A 31 -1.62 1.01 5.29
N SER A 32 -0.69 0.89 4.35
CA SER A 32 -0.36 1.96 3.42
C SER A 32 -1.51 1.97 2.44
N LEU A 33 -2.58 2.66 2.81
CA LEU A 33 -3.79 2.75 2.02
C LEU A 33 -3.41 3.39 0.70
N LEU A 34 -3.48 2.59 -0.36
CA LEU A 34 -3.07 2.97 -1.69
C LEU A 34 -4.29 3.43 -2.46
N ARG A 35 -4.30 4.69 -2.87
CA ARG A 35 -5.43 5.28 -3.59
C ARG A 35 -5.20 5.12 -5.08
N VAL A 36 -6.01 4.29 -5.71
CA VAL A 36 -5.91 3.95 -7.12
C VAL A 36 -7.12 4.50 -7.85
N TRP A 37 -6.87 5.38 -8.80
CA TRP A 37 -7.93 6.04 -9.56
C TRP A 37 -7.88 5.58 -10.99
N ILE A 38 -9.03 5.19 -11.53
CA ILE A 38 -9.13 4.55 -12.84
C ILE A 38 -10.17 5.29 -13.66
N GLN A 39 -9.78 5.74 -14.85
CA GLN A 39 -10.65 6.47 -15.77
C GLN A 39 -11.72 5.56 -16.43
N TRP A 40 -11.45 4.25 -16.45
CA TRP A 40 -12.30 3.22 -17.02
C TRP A 40 -12.72 2.21 -15.95
N GLY A 41 -13.62 1.29 -16.30
CA GLY A 41 -14.15 0.30 -15.36
C GLY A 41 -15.52 0.72 -14.86
N ASP A 42 -16.52 0.31 -15.62
CA ASP A 42 -17.93 0.64 -15.42
C ASP A 42 -18.51 -0.02 -14.17
N ASN A 43 -17.76 -0.97 -13.60
CA ASN A 43 -18.10 -1.71 -12.40
C ASN A 43 -16.99 -1.60 -11.33
N PRO A 44 -17.09 -0.63 -10.40
CA PRO A 44 -16.09 -0.46 -9.34
C PRO A 44 -16.01 -1.64 -8.37
N GLN A 45 -17.06 -2.46 -8.24
CA GLN A 45 -17.05 -3.64 -7.35
C GLN A 45 -16.11 -4.73 -7.88
N GLN A 46 -16.11 -4.98 -9.20
CA GLN A 46 -15.18 -5.95 -9.79
C GLN A 46 -13.72 -5.51 -9.69
N LEU A 47 -13.47 -4.21 -9.84
CA LEU A 47 -12.15 -3.64 -9.61
C LEU A 47 -11.75 -3.82 -8.14
N GLN A 48 -12.65 -3.51 -7.20
CA GLN A 48 -12.38 -3.72 -5.77
C GLN A 48 -12.04 -5.19 -5.49
N GLU A 49 -12.77 -6.16 -6.04
CA GLU A 49 -12.45 -7.59 -5.88
C GLU A 49 -11.06 -7.98 -6.42
N LEU A 50 -10.64 -7.38 -7.55
CA LEU A 50 -9.28 -7.58 -8.09
C LEU A 50 -8.22 -7.08 -7.10
N PHE A 51 -8.46 -5.91 -6.52
CA PHE A 51 -7.55 -5.31 -5.55
C PHE A 51 -7.64 -5.93 -4.15
N ASP A 52 -8.77 -6.55 -3.79
CA ASP A 52 -8.91 -7.32 -2.56
C ASP A 52 -8.03 -8.57 -2.60
N LYS A 53 -7.86 -9.20 -3.77
CA LYS A 53 -6.87 -10.27 -3.96
C LYS A 53 -5.44 -9.77 -3.72
N TYR A 54 -5.10 -8.60 -4.27
CA TYR A 54 -3.80 -7.97 -4.02
C TYR A 54 -3.60 -7.64 -2.54
N THR A 55 -4.65 -7.14 -1.88
CA THR A 55 -4.66 -6.85 -0.44
C THR A 55 -4.46 -8.13 0.38
N ALA A 56 -5.11 -9.23 0.00
CA ALA A 56 -4.95 -10.52 0.68
C ALA A 56 -3.52 -11.09 0.56
N GLU A 57 -2.85 -10.86 -0.57
CA GLU A 57 -1.47 -11.32 -0.79
C GLU A 57 -0.40 -10.44 -0.13
N THR A 58 -0.62 -9.11 -0.13
CA THR A 58 0.42 -8.14 0.27
C THR A 58 0.16 -7.47 1.61
N GLY A 59 -1.07 -7.52 2.11
CA GLY A 59 -1.52 -6.76 3.28
C GLY A 59 -1.73 -5.26 3.03
N ILE A 60 -1.55 -4.78 1.79
CA ILE A 60 -1.70 -3.37 1.41
C ILE A 60 -3.16 -3.12 1.05
N GLN A 61 -3.85 -2.24 1.79
CA GLN A 61 -5.22 -1.85 1.46
C GLN A 61 -5.22 -0.95 0.23
N VAL A 62 -6.13 -1.24 -0.71
CA VAL A 62 -6.30 -0.45 -1.93
C VAL A 62 -7.70 0.13 -1.96
N GLU A 63 -7.78 1.45 -2.13
CA GLU A 63 -9.02 2.19 -2.34
C GLU A 63 -9.14 2.55 -3.82
N VAL A 64 -10.21 2.07 -4.46
CA VAL A 64 -10.43 2.26 -5.88
C VAL A 64 -11.48 3.34 -6.12
N THR A 65 -11.15 4.32 -6.96
CA THR A 65 -12.11 5.30 -7.47
C THR A 65 -12.26 5.13 -8.98
N ALA A 66 -13.43 4.63 -9.42
CA ALA A 66 -13.76 4.39 -10.82
C ALA A 66 -15.29 4.46 -11.07
N PRO A 67 -15.74 4.90 -12.26
CA PRO A 67 -14.95 5.55 -13.31
C PRO A 67 -14.66 7.01 -12.94
N LEU A 68 -13.42 7.47 -13.19
CA LEU A 68 -13.03 8.85 -12.96
C LEU A 68 -13.29 9.71 -14.20
N GLU A 69 -13.99 10.83 -14.03
CA GLU A 69 -14.26 11.76 -15.11
C GLU A 69 -12.97 12.52 -15.54
N PRO A 70 -12.73 12.75 -16.85
CA PRO A 70 -11.50 13.38 -17.34
C PRO A 70 -11.26 14.78 -16.77
N ASP A 71 -12.32 15.56 -16.55
CA ASP A 71 -12.28 16.92 -16.00
C ASP A 71 -11.93 16.95 -14.50
N LYS A 72 -12.03 15.81 -13.81
CA LYS A 72 -11.67 15.65 -12.39
C LYS A 72 -10.21 15.24 -12.18
N ILE A 73 -9.52 14.80 -13.23
CA ILE A 73 -8.12 14.35 -13.15
C ILE A 73 -7.19 15.48 -12.70
N LEU A 74 -7.17 16.61 -13.42
CA LEU A 74 -6.25 17.71 -13.11
C LEU A 74 -6.51 18.31 -11.72
N PRO A 75 -7.77 18.65 -11.34
CA PRO A 75 -8.06 19.18 -10.01
C PRO A 75 -7.62 18.24 -8.90
N ALA A 76 -7.77 16.94 -9.10
CA ALA A 76 -7.39 15.95 -8.09
C ALA A 76 -5.89 15.75 -7.92
N LEU A 77 -5.13 15.77 -9.01
CA LEU A 77 -3.67 15.75 -8.95
C LEU A 77 -3.12 16.99 -8.22
N THR A 78 -3.83 18.11 -8.32
CA THR A 78 -3.49 19.36 -7.61
C THR A 78 -4.15 19.51 -6.25
N GLY A 79 -4.96 18.52 -5.83
CA GLY A 79 -5.70 18.54 -4.59
C GLY A 79 -4.83 18.24 -3.37
N SER A 80 -5.42 18.37 -2.17
CA SER A 80 -4.75 18.06 -0.91
C SER A 80 -4.45 16.57 -0.73
N GLU A 81 -5.15 15.71 -1.47
CA GLU A 81 -5.12 14.26 -1.35
C GLU A 81 -5.07 13.61 -2.74
N PRO A 82 -3.95 13.73 -3.48
CA PRO A 82 -3.83 13.16 -4.81
C PRO A 82 -3.79 11.62 -4.75
N PRO A 83 -4.21 10.91 -5.80
CA PRO A 83 -4.06 9.46 -5.88
C PRO A 83 -2.58 9.06 -5.89
N ASP A 84 -2.30 7.84 -5.42
CA ASP A 84 -0.97 7.25 -5.53
C ASP A 84 -0.73 6.71 -6.95
N VAL A 85 -1.79 6.17 -7.56
CA VAL A 85 -1.77 5.66 -8.93
C VAL A 85 -2.97 6.15 -9.72
N LEU A 86 -2.71 6.68 -10.91
CA LEU A 86 -3.72 7.09 -11.87
C LEU A 86 -3.61 6.22 -13.13
N VAL A 87 -4.69 5.53 -13.44
CA VAL A 87 -4.82 4.68 -14.63
C VAL A 87 -5.67 5.43 -15.65
N LEU A 88 -5.04 5.83 -16.77
CA LEU A 88 -5.72 6.53 -17.85
C LEU A 88 -6.27 5.55 -18.88
N SER A 89 -7.34 5.97 -19.56
CA SER A 89 -7.93 5.25 -20.68
C SER A 89 -6.96 5.31 -21.86
N GLY A 90 -6.46 4.15 -22.30
CA GLY A 90 -5.35 4.02 -23.23
C GLY A 90 -4.25 3.05 -22.78
N GLY A 91 -4.33 2.52 -21.55
CA GLY A 91 -3.31 1.60 -21.00
C GLY A 91 -2.08 2.32 -20.44
N ASP A 92 -2.06 3.65 -20.50
CA ASP A 92 -1.00 4.47 -19.91
C ASP A 92 -1.22 4.61 -18.40
N LEU A 93 -0.23 4.13 -17.64
CA LEU A 93 -0.15 4.26 -16.19
C LEU A 93 0.70 5.48 -15.86
N VAL A 94 0.09 6.48 -15.20
CA VAL A 94 0.82 7.64 -14.68
C VAL A 94 0.99 7.45 -13.19
N THR A 95 2.23 7.49 -12.71
CA THR A 95 2.55 7.15 -11.32
C THR A 95 3.27 8.27 -10.59
N ILE A 96 2.95 8.40 -9.30
CA ILE A 96 3.50 9.40 -8.38
C ILE A 96 4.44 8.75 -7.32
N THR A 97 4.49 7.40 -7.22
CA THR A 97 5.19 6.61 -6.15
C THR A 97 5.76 5.23 -6.64
N PRO A 98 6.50 4.40 -5.84
CA PRO A 98 7.56 3.52 -6.39
C PRO A 98 7.10 2.31 -7.24
N GLY A 99 7.99 1.87 -8.14
CA GLY A 99 7.67 1.05 -9.34
C GLY A 99 7.28 -0.42 -9.15
N GLU A 100 7.39 -1.02 -7.98
CA GLU A 100 7.03 -2.44 -7.77
C GLU A 100 5.52 -2.67 -7.87
N PHE A 101 4.73 -1.73 -7.33
CA PHE A 101 3.27 -1.76 -7.45
C PHE A 101 2.82 -1.63 -8.91
N ILE A 102 3.48 -0.80 -9.72
CA ILE A 102 3.13 -0.62 -11.14
C ILE A 102 3.27 -1.93 -11.91
N LEU A 103 4.39 -2.65 -11.71
CA LEU A 103 4.64 -3.89 -12.43
C LEU A 103 3.59 -4.95 -12.07
N ARG A 104 3.23 -5.02 -10.78
CA ARG A 104 2.19 -5.95 -10.33
C ARG A 104 0.80 -5.53 -10.79
N LEU A 105 0.47 -4.24 -10.76
CA LEU A 105 -0.78 -3.71 -11.27
C LEU A 105 -0.92 -3.99 -12.77
N ARG A 106 0.13 -3.74 -13.56
CA ARG A 106 0.14 -4.04 -14.99
C ARG A 106 -0.10 -5.53 -15.26
N TYR A 107 0.48 -6.40 -14.44
CA TYR A 107 0.25 -7.85 -14.53
C TYR A 107 -1.19 -8.23 -14.17
N LEU A 108 -1.72 -7.71 -13.06
CA LEU A 108 -3.09 -7.95 -12.61
C LEU A 108 -4.12 -7.47 -13.63
N LEU A 109 -3.91 -6.29 -14.21
CA LEU A 109 -4.78 -5.74 -15.26
C LEU A 109 -4.69 -6.56 -16.55
N ALA A 110 -3.49 -6.99 -16.95
CA ALA A 110 -3.34 -7.87 -18.11
C ALA A 110 -4.04 -9.22 -17.90
N GLU A 111 -3.94 -9.80 -16.70
CA GLU A 111 -4.62 -11.04 -16.33
C GLU A 111 -6.15 -10.87 -16.34
N TRP A 112 -6.66 -9.75 -15.84
CA TRP A 112 -8.09 -9.42 -15.90
C TRP A 112 -8.58 -9.21 -17.33
N THR A 113 -7.86 -8.45 -18.16
CA THR A 113 -8.20 -8.27 -19.59
C THR A 113 -8.21 -9.60 -20.34
N LEU A 114 -7.28 -10.51 -20.05
CA LEU A 114 -7.26 -11.86 -20.62
C LEU A 114 -8.43 -12.72 -20.11
N SER A 115 -8.88 -12.51 -18.87
CA SER A 115 -10.02 -13.21 -18.28
C SER A 115 -11.37 -12.71 -18.80
N GLU A 116 -11.49 -11.43 -19.14
CA GLU A 116 -12.72 -10.80 -19.66
C GLU A 116 -12.83 -10.94 -21.19
N GLY A 117 -11.71 -10.89 -21.91
CA GLY A 117 -11.64 -11.05 -23.38
C GLY A 117 -11.96 -12.45 -23.93
N GLY A 118 -12.48 -13.35 -23.10
CA GLY A 118 -12.98 -14.68 -23.47
C GLY A 118 -14.50 -14.81 -23.49
N LYS A 119 -15.24 -13.70 -23.29
CA LYS A 119 -16.70 -13.65 -23.41
C LYS A 119 -17.12 -12.73 -24.55
N GLU A 120 -16.75 -13.09 -25.77
CA GLU A 120 -17.43 -12.64 -27.00
C GLU A 120 -17.99 -13.85 -27.75
#